data_AF-A0A3A5UVV3-F1
#
_entry.id   AF-A0A3A5UVV3-F1
#
_cell.length_a   1.000
_cell.length_b   1.000
_cell.length_c   1.000
_cell.angle_alpha   90.00
_cell.angle_beta   90.00
_cell.angle_gamma   90.00
#
_symmetry.space_group_name_H-M   'P 1'
#
loop_
_entity.id
_entity.type
_entity.pdbx_description
1 polymer ?
#
loop_
_entity_poly.entity_id
_entity_poly.type
_entity_poly.pdbx_seq_one_letter_code
_entity_poly.pdbx_strand_id
1 'polypeptide(L)'
;DWLESKNASLVLRRKLLTKCLEINPFLWKNSVNLQPKWECPPIPRLKWSGEDTTDDLTLKMMKLCNTEAMATISHGNATIGYLTNHLEAKSNGYPKNLIIVHVDEHDYEFPSHLIDNSIIK
;
A
#
# COMPACT_ATOMS: atom_id res chain seq x y z
N ASP A 1 -7.66 1.64 14.01
CA ASP A 1 -8.73 2.64 14.25
C ASP A 1 -8.78 3.70 13.17
N TRP A 2 -7.72 4.50 12.95
CA TRP A 2 -7.73 5.51 11.88
C TRP A 2 -7.94 4.92 10.46
N LEU A 3 -7.29 3.79 10.13
CA LEU A 3 -7.53 3.09 8.86
C LEU A 3 -8.98 2.57 8.71
N GLU A 4 -9.59 2.18 9.82
CA GLU A 4 -10.96 1.70 9.86
C GLU A 4 -11.95 2.84 9.63
N SER A 5 -11.73 4.01 10.25
CA SER A 5 -12.58 5.19 10.06
C SER A 5 -12.52 5.74 8.63
N LYS A 6 -11.45 5.44 7.89
CA LYS A 6 -11.31 5.73 6.46
C LYS A 6 -11.92 4.66 5.54
N ASN A 7 -12.50 3.60 6.11
CA ASN A 7 -12.98 2.44 5.37
C ASN A 7 -11.89 1.89 4.42
N ALA A 8 -10.63 1.90 4.85
CA ALA A 8 -9.50 1.54 4.01
C ALA A 8 -9.41 0.03 3.80
N SER A 9 -9.07 -0.37 2.57
CA SER A 9 -8.70 -1.73 2.23
C SER A 9 -7.25 -1.98 2.64
N LEU A 10 -7.02 -2.89 3.59
CA LEU A 10 -5.67 -3.21 4.06
C LEU A 10 -5.06 -4.30 3.19
N VAL A 11 -4.09 -3.95 2.34
CA VAL A 11 -3.52 -4.83 1.32
C VAL A 11 -2.11 -5.24 1.71
N LEU A 12 -1.94 -6.43 2.29
CA LEU A 12 -0.68 -6.86 2.90
C LEU A 12 -0.42 -8.36 2.71
N ARG A 13 0.83 -8.79 2.94
CA ARG A 13 1.17 -10.22 3.06
C ARG A 13 0.66 -10.81 4.37
N ARG A 14 0.33 -12.10 4.36
CA ARG A 14 -0.27 -12.85 5.47
C ARG A 14 0.27 -12.51 6.85
N LYS A 15 1.60 -12.62 7.08
CA LYS A 15 2.19 -12.44 8.42
C LYS A 15 1.89 -11.06 9.00
N LEU A 16 2.04 -10.01 8.19
CA LEU A 16 1.82 -8.64 8.64
C LEU A 16 0.33 -8.34 8.72
N LEU A 17 -0.46 -8.81 7.75
CA LEU A 17 -1.91 -8.67 7.78
C LEU A 17 -2.47 -9.26 9.08
N THR A 18 -2.06 -10.47 9.46
CA THR A 18 -2.47 -11.11 10.71
C THR A 18 -2.17 -10.23 11.92
N LYS A 19 -0.97 -9.65 12.02
CA LYS A 19 -0.62 -8.73 13.12
C LYS A 19 -1.51 -7.49 13.17
N CYS A 20 -1.80 -6.88 12.02
CA CYS A 20 -2.70 -5.73 11.95
C CYS A 20 -4.13 -6.09 12.39
N LEU A 21 -4.61 -7.27 12.01
CA LEU A 21 -5.93 -7.78 12.38
C LEU A 21 -6.02 -8.22 13.84
N GLU A 22 -4.92 -8.64 14.47
CA GLU A 22 -4.85 -8.89 15.91
C GLU A 22 -5.02 -7.60 16.72
N ILE A 23 -4.50 -6.47 16.20
CA ILE A 23 -4.63 -5.15 16.82
C ILE A 23 -6.03 -4.57 16.60
N ASN A 24 -6.52 -4.59 15.36
CA ASN A 24 -7.86 -4.14 15.02
C ASN A 24 -8.54 -5.16 14.10
N PRO A 25 -9.38 -6.05 14.66
CA PRO A 25 -10.09 -7.05 13.90
C PRO A 25 -11.05 -6.48 12.86
N PHE A 26 -11.66 -5.31 13.09
CA PHE A 26 -12.69 -4.75 12.20
C PHE A 26 -12.21 -4.46 10.78
N LEU A 27 -10.89 -4.28 10.60
CA LEU A 27 -10.26 -4.12 9.29
C LEU A 27 -10.38 -5.35 8.38
N TRP A 28 -10.75 -6.52 8.93
CA TRP A 28 -10.81 -7.78 8.19
C TRP A 28 -11.71 -7.71 6.95
N LYS A 29 -12.84 -6.98 7.04
CA LYS A 29 -13.86 -6.92 5.99
C LYS A 29 -13.34 -6.38 4.66
N ASN A 30 -12.39 -5.45 4.74
CA ASN A 30 -11.80 -4.78 3.58
C ASN A 30 -10.36 -5.22 3.33
N SER A 31 -9.87 -6.21 4.07
CA SER A 31 -8.47 -6.65 3.98
C SER A 31 -8.25 -7.57 2.80
N VAL A 32 -7.13 -7.36 2.11
CA VAL A 32 -6.65 -8.20 1.02
C VAL A 32 -5.37 -8.90 1.47
N ASN A 33 -5.44 -10.22 1.59
CA ASN A 33 -4.25 -11.03 1.80
C ASN A 33 -3.57 -11.30 0.45
N LEU A 34 -2.39 -10.73 0.24
CA LEU A 34 -1.59 -10.93 -0.98
C LEU A 34 -0.91 -12.30 -1.06
N GLN A 35 -1.00 -13.09 0.00
CA GLN A 35 -0.42 -14.43 0.07
C GLN A 35 -1.31 -15.40 0.85
N PRO A 36 -2.54 -15.66 0.37
CA PRO A 36 -3.46 -16.59 1.01
C PRO A 36 -3.01 -18.04 0.83
N LYS A 37 -2.49 -18.36 -0.37
CA LYS A 37 -1.89 -19.64 -0.75
C LYS A 37 -0.56 -19.37 -1.45
N TRP A 38 0.43 -20.22 -1.22
CA TRP A 38 1.74 -20.11 -1.88
C TRP A 38 1.67 -20.40 -3.39
N GLU A 39 0.83 -21.36 -3.78
CA GLU A 39 0.72 -21.83 -5.16
C GLU A 39 -0.14 -20.93 -6.07
N CYS A 40 -1.05 -20.14 -5.48
CA CYS A 40 -1.99 -19.29 -6.21
C CYS A 40 -2.19 -17.94 -5.50
N PRO A 41 -1.16 -17.08 -5.46
CA PRO A 41 -1.30 -15.74 -4.90
C PRO A 41 -2.12 -14.82 -5.85
N PRO A 42 -2.83 -13.81 -5.31
CA PRO A 42 -3.56 -12.82 -6.12
C PRO A 42 -2.68 -12.08 -7.14
N ILE A 43 -1.39 -11.91 -6.82
CA ILE A 43 -0.38 -11.36 -7.74
C ILE A 43 0.69 -12.45 -7.94
N PRO A 44 0.70 -13.14 -9.08
CA PRO A 44 1.71 -14.15 -9.39
C PRO A 44 3.14 -13.57 -9.37
N ARG A 45 4.07 -14.30 -8.77
CA ARG A 45 5.51 -13.94 -8.66
C ARG A 45 5.75 -12.55 -8.06
N LEU A 46 4.90 -12.15 -7.11
CA LEU A 46 4.96 -10.86 -6.42
C LEU A 46 6.34 -10.59 -5.79
N LYS A 47 7.07 -9.66 -6.40
CA LYS A 47 8.31 -9.06 -5.93
C LYS A 47 8.02 -7.59 -5.58
N TRP A 48 8.33 -7.19 -4.36
CA TRP A 48 7.98 -5.85 -3.84
C TRP A 48 9.06 -4.81 -4.11
N SER A 49 10.31 -5.23 -4.18
CA SER A 49 11.49 -4.37 -4.33
C SER A 49 12.62 -5.11 -5.07
N GLY A 50 13.61 -4.36 -5.54
CA GLY A 50 14.76 -4.84 -6.34
C GLY A 50 14.61 -4.62 -7.85
N GLU A 51 15.63 -5.00 -8.62
CA GLU A 51 15.66 -4.83 -10.09
C GLU A 51 14.50 -5.58 -10.79
N ASP A 52 14.02 -6.66 -10.19
CA ASP A 52 12.88 -7.45 -10.69
C ASP A 52 11.56 -7.14 -9.96
N THR A 53 11.39 -5.91 -9.45
CA THR A 53 10.13 -5.54 -8.79
C THR A 53 8.95 -5.79 -9.71
N THR A 54 7.82 -6.23 -9.16
CA THR A 54 6.61 -6.42 -9.96
C THR A 54 6.16 -5.10 -10.56
N ASP A 55 6.16 -5.02 -11.88
CA ASP A 55 5.67 -3.85 -12.59
C ASP A 55 4.23 -3.52 -12.19
N ASP A 56 3.97 -2.23 -12.02
CA ASP A 56 2.66 -1.68 -11.70
C ASP A 56 2.05 -2.30 -10.43
N LEU A 57 2.90 -2.66 -9.45
CA LEU A 57 2.48 -3.34 -8.22
C LEU A 57 1.39 -2.56 -7.50
N THR A 58 1.54 -1.25 -7.33
CA THR A 58 0.53 -0.39 -6.69
C THR A 58 -0.81 -0.47 -7.42
N LEU A 59 -0.82 -0.40 -8.75
CA LEU A 59 -2.05 -0.51 -9.54
C LEU A 59 -2.69 -1.91 -9.43
N LYS A 60 -1.88 -2.96 -9.42
CA LYS A 60 -2.37 -4.34 -9.20
C LYS A 60 -2.98 -4.50 -7.81
N MET A 61 -2.38 -3.91 -6.78
CA MET A 61 -2.94 -3.91 -5.43
C MET A 61 -4.24 -3.09 -5.34
N MET A 62 -4.30 -1.92 -6.00
CA MET A 62 -5.51 -1.10 -6.06
C MET A 62 -6.68 -1.84 -6.70
N LYS A 63 -6.44 -2.64 -7.74
CA LYS A 63 -7.47 -3.49 -8.38
C LYS A 63 -8.05 -4.57 -7.45
N LEU A 64 -7.31 -4.95 -6.41
CA LEU A 64 -7.75 -5.95 -5.45
C LEU A 64 -8.54 -5.33 -4.28
N CYS A 65 -8.51 -4.00 -4.15
CA CYS A 65 -9.19 -3.30 -3.06
C CYS A 65 -10.71 -3.34 -3.24
N ASN A 66 -11.41 -3.47 -2.12
CA ASN A 66 -12.87 -3.42 -2.08
C ASN A 66 -13.40 -1.99 -1.85
N THR A 67 -12.52 -1.03 -1.58
CA THR A 67 -12.88 0.33 -1.20
C THR A 67 -12.06 1.38 -1.93
N GLU A 68 -12.51 2.63 -1.90
CA GLU A 68 -11.85 3.78 -2.56
C GLU A 68 -10.56 4.23 -1.84
N ALA A 69 -10.24 3.65 -0.68
CA ALA A 69 -9.03 3.93 0.08
C ALA A 69 -8.22 2.64 0.22
N MET A 70 -6.95 2.64 -0.20
CA MET A 70 -6.05 1.49 -0.02
C MET A 70 -4.98 1.82 1.02
N ALA A 71 -4.75 0.93 1.97
CA ALA A 71 -3.65 0.98 2.92
C ALA A 71 -2.66 -0.17 2.62
N THR A 72 -1.41 0.16 2.31
CA THR A 72 -0.34 -0.82 2.08
C THR A 72 0.97 -0.32 2.68
N ILE A 73 1.97 -1.19 2.76
CA ILE A 73 3.35 -0.79 3.03
C ILE A 73 4.07 -0.49 1.71
N SER A 74 4.93 0.54 1.72
CA SER A 74 5.87 0.82 0.65
C SER A 74 7.18 0.07 0.88
N HIS A 75 7.76 -0.49 -0.19
CA HIS A 75 9.07 -1.11 -0.15
C HIS A 75 9.83 -0.79 -1.45
N GLY A 76 11.07 -0.31 -1.36
CA GLY A 76 11.93 0.07 -2.51
C GLY A 76 11.93 1.58 -2.81
N ASN A 77 12.33 2.00 -4.02
CA ASN A 77 12.32 3.41 -4.48
C ASN A 77 10.90 3.98 -4.72
N ALA A 78 9.96 3.59 -3.86
CA ALA A 78 8.57 3.99 -3.88
C ALA A 78 8.40 5.30 -3.10
N THR A 79 9.20 6.29 -3.49
CA THR A 79 9.05 7.68 -3.06
C THR A 79 7.64 8.15 -3.41
N ILE A 80 7.09 9.05 -2.59
CA ILE A 80 5.77 9.62 -2.82
C ILE A 80 5.67 10.20 -4.24
N GLY A 81 6.70 10.91 -4.69
CA GLY A 81 6.74 11.49 -6.04
C GLY A 81 6.68 10.46 -7.17
N TYR A 82 7.43 9.35 -7.05
CA TYR A 82 7.37 8.28 -8.05
C TYR A 82 5.97 7.66 -8.12
N LEU A 83 5.37 7.38 -6.97
CA LEU A 83 4.04 6.78 -6.89
C LEU A 83 2.97 7.73 -7.43
N THR A 84 2.98 9.00 -7.07
CA THR A 84 2.02 9.99 -7.57
C THR A 84 2.09 10.11 -9.08
N ASN A 85 3.27 10.36 -9.66
CA ASN A 85 3.44 10.51 -11.10
C ASN A 85 3.02 9.24 -11.86
N HIS A 86 3.38 8.06 -11.33
CA HIS A 86 3.03 6.79 -11.93
C HIS A 86 1.51 6.53 -11.91
N LEU A 87 0.84 6.89 -10.82
CA LEU A 87 -0.60 6.74 -10.69
C LEU A 87 -1.36 7.75 -11.54
N GLU A 88 -0.93 9.00 -11.61
CA GLU A 88 -1.53 10.01 -12.49
C GLU A 88 -1.42 9.61 -13.97
N ALA A 89 -0.26 9.08 -14.38
CA ALA A 89 -0.04 8.65 -15.76
C ALA A 89 -0.85 7.41 -16.17
N LYS A 90 -1.25 6.56 -15.21
CA LYS A 90 -1.84 5.24 -15.50
C LYS A 90 -3.25 5.02 -14.94
N SER A 91 -3.78 5.91 -14.11
CA SER A 91 -5.07 5.68 -13.43
C SER A 91 -6.27 6.24 -14.19
N ASN A 92 -6.96 5.38 -14.93
CA ASN A 92 -8.33 5.62 -15.39
C ASN A 92 -9.34 5.20 -14.29
N GLY A 93 -9.41 5.95 -13.18
CA GLY A 93 -10.48 5.79 -12.19
C GLY A 93 -10.26 4.76 -11.06
N TYR A 94 -9.01 4.53 -10.64
CA TYR A 94 -8.68 3.72 -9.46
C TYR A 94 -8.89 4.49 -8.14
N PRO A 95 -8.93 3.82 -6.96
CA PRO A 95 -9.24 4.41 -5.66
C PRO A 95 -8.63 5.81 -5.44
N LYS A 96 -9.49 6.77 -5.06
CA LYS A 96 -9.13 8.19 -4.92
C LYS A 96 -8.06 8.44 -3.85
N ASN A 97 -7.86 7.50 -2.91
CA ASN A 97 -6.95 7.67 -1.78
C ASN A 97 -6.00 6.47 -1.62
N LEU A 98 -4.72 6.66 -1.95
CA LEU A 98 -3.65 5.74 -1.57
C LEU A 98 -3.06 6.16 -0.22
N ILE A 99 -3.04 5.24 0.75
CA ILE A 99 -2.49 5.41 2.08
C ILE A 99 -1.28 4.47 2.20
N ILE A 100 -0.10 5.04 2.41
CA ILE A 100 1.13 4.28 2.60
C ILE A 100 1.46 4.30 4.09
N VAL A 101 1.44 3.13 4.72
CA VAL A 101 1.47 2.97 6.19
C VAL A 101 2.88 2.77 6.73
N HIS A 102 3.86 2.47 5.88
CA HIS A 102 5.25 2.32 6.32
C HIS A 102 6.21 2.66 5.18
N VAL A 103 7.19 3.47 5.55
CA VAL A 103 8.36 3.88 4.79
C VAL A 103 9.55 3.30 5.56
N ASP A 104 10.40 2.52 4.89
CA ASP A 104 11.61 1.96 5.52
C ASP A 104 12.53 3.13 5.92
N GLU A 105 13.22 3.02 7.05
CA GLU A 105 14.04 4.11 7.63
C GLU A 105 15.17 4.57 6.69
N HIS A 106 15.49 3.78 5.66
CA HIS A 106 16.49 4.06 4.64
C HIS A 106 15.95 4.84 3.42
N ASP A 107 14.63 5.02 3.28
CA ASP A 107 14.03 5.77 2.16
C ASP A 107 14.07 7.31 2.39
N TYR A 108 14.62 7.79 3.52
CA TYR A 108 14.67 9.20 3.93
C TYR A 108 16.04 9.88 3.79
N GLU A 109 17.01 9.28 3.11
CA GLU A 109 18.18 10.07 2.74
C GLU A 109 17.80 11.07 1.61
N PHE A 110 17.55 12.32 2.05
CA PHE A 110 17.57 13.64 1.36
C PHE A 110 16.22 14.27 0.93
N PRO A 111 16.14 15.63 0.78
CA PRO A 111 16.53 16.75 1.64
C PRO A 111 15.30 17.54 2.16
N SER A 112 15.48 18.29 3.24
CA SER A 112 14.52 19.00 4.11
C SER A 112 13.56 20.06 3.52
N HIS A 113 13.17 20.01 2.24
CA HIS A 113 12.43 21.10 1.58
C HIS A 113 11.02 20.74 1.06
N LEU A 114 10.48 19.55 1.37
CA LEU A 114 9.15 19.10 0.89
C LEU A 114 8.17 18.72 2.02
N ILE A 115 8.36 19.23 3.24
CA ILE A 115 7.37 19.05 4.31
C ILE A 115 6.25 20.08 4.16
N ASP A 116 5.13 19.66 3.57
CA ASP A 116 3.83 20.30 3.78
C ASP A 116 3.33 19.91 5.19
N ASN A 117 3.23 20.89 6.08
CA ASN A 117 2.86 20.73 7.49
C ASN A 117 1.36 20.50 7.73
N SER A 118 0.59 20.06 6.74
CA SER A 118 -0.86 19.87 6.87
C SER A 118 -1.29 18.60 7.62
N ILE A 119 -0.36 17.79 8.14
CA ILE A 119 -0.69 16.63 9.00
C ILE A 119 0.11 16.69 10.31
N ILE A 120 -0.18 17.68 11.16
CA ILE A 120 -0.06 17.53 12.61
C ILE A 120 -1.32 18.11 13.25
N LYS A 121 -2.17 17.20 13.76
CA LYS A 121 -2.86 17.31 15.04
C LYS A 121 -3.26 15.92 15.52
#